data_AF-A0A938MYN5-F1
#
_entry.id   AF-A0A938MYN5-F1
#
_cell.length_a   1.000
_cell.length_b   1.000
_cell.length_c   1.000
_cell.angle_alpha   90.00
_cell.angle_beta   90.00
_cell.angle_gamma   90.00
#
_symmetry.space_group_name_H-M   'P 1'
#
loop_
_entity.id
_entity.type
_entity.pdbx_description
1 polymer ?
#
loop_
_entity_poly.entity_id
_entity_poly.type
_entity_poly.pdbx_seq_one_letter_code
_entity_poly.pdbx_strand_id
1 'polypeptide(L)'
;MVSEYVVPWVASENEADRDLALKWIDAKRDHIASGGWNSYAAIVAITADDALDVKELESLLNRIVASIHEAPNRVRYVMDNFVIAVGTYVKPLTAKAKAAARKIGPVQVDAAGTSCKAPDAISSIEKNESKGLIGKKRKATRC
;
A
#
# COMPACT_ATOMS: atom_id res chain seq x y z
N MET A 1 16.25 1.88 -3.78
CA MET A 1 16.36 3.35 -3.74
C MET A 1 15.77 3.99 -4.99
N VAL A 2 16.14 3.60 -6.23
CA VAL A 2 15.48 4.11 -7.45
C VAL A 2 14.14 3.40 -7.74
N SER A 3 14.05 2.09 -7.50
CA SER A 3 12.86 1.28 -7.79
C SER A 3 11.66 1.55 -6.88
N GLU A 4 11.89 2.11 -5.69
CA GLU A 4 10.83 2.35 -4.71
C GLU A 4 10.23 3.74 -4.81
N TYR A 5 11.01 4.69 -5.31
CA TYR A 5 10.51 6.03 -5.53
C TYR A 5 10.24 6.16 -7.00
N VAL A 6 11.19 6.54 -7.85
CA VAL A 6 11.00 6.95 -9.27
C VAL A 6 10.03 6.09 -10.10
N VAL A 7 10.11 4.76 -9.99
CA VAL A 7 9.33 3.85 -10.85
C VAL A 7 7.81 3.93 -10.58
N PRO A 8 7.34 3.83 -9.32
CA PRO A 8 5.96 4.10 -8.94
C PRO A 8 5.34 5.42 -9.42
N TRP A 9 6.12 6.49 -9.57
CA TRP A 9 5.58 7.81 -9.93
C TRP A 9 5.25 7.88 -11.41
N VAL A 10 6.17 7.41 -12.25
CA VAL A 10 5.99 7.35 -13.70
C VAL A 10 4.95 6.30 -14.05
N ALA A 11 4.93 5.18 -13.32
CA ALA A 11 3.95 4.11 -13.46
C ALA A 11 2.62 4.37 -12.72
N SER A 12 2.25 5.63 -12.47
CA SER A 12 0.92 5.96 -11.93
C SER A 12 0.10 6.86 -12.85
N GLU A 13 0.67 7.21 -14.01
CA GLU A 13 0.09 8.14 -14.99
C GLU A 13 -0.55 7.41 -16.19
N ASN A 14 -0.46 6.07 -16.31
CA ASN A 14 -0.90 5.31 -17.49
C ASN A 14 -1.77 4.06 -17.14
N GLU A 15 -2.75 3.73 -17.98
CA GLU A 15 -3.63 2.56 -17.78
C GLU A 15 -2.89 1.21 -17.85
N ALA A 16 -1.76 1.17 -18.57
CA ALA A 16 -0.87 0.01 -18.66
C ALA A 16 -0.16 -0.32 -17.33
N ASP A 17 -0.22 0.57 -16.34
CA ASP A 17 0.54 0.46 -15.12
C ASP A 17 -0.07 -0.51 -14.10
N ARG A 18 -1.39 -0.75 -14.15
CA ARG A 18 -2.07 -1.73 -13.27
C ARG A 18 -1.56 -3.14 -13.55
N ASP A 19 -1.50 -3.52 -14.82
CA ASP A 19 -1.03 -4.84 -15.25
C ASP A 19 0.46 -5.04 -14.95
N LEU A 20 1.26 -3.98 -15.12
CA LEU A 20 2.68 -4.01 -14.79
C LEU A 20 2.94 -4.11 -13.27
N ALA A 21 2.16 -3.39 -12.46
CA ALA A 21 2.24 -3.46 -11.00
C ALA A 21 1.86 -4.86 -10.50
N LEU A 22 0.83 -5.49 -11.06
CA LEU A 22 0.45 -6.88 -10.75
C LEU A 22 1.58 -7.85 -11.11
N LYS A 23 2.18 -7.71 -12.29
CA LYS A 23 3.36 -8.50 -12.70
C LYS A 23 4.54 -8.33 -11.75
N TRP A 24 4.75 -7.13 -11.21
CA TRP A 24 5.81 -6.89 -10.23
C TRP A 24 5.49 -7.45 -8.85
N ILE A 25 4.23 -7.41 -8.42
CA ILE A 25 3.77 -8.06 -7.17
C ILE A 25 4.02 -9.57 -7.22
N ASP A 26 3.88 -10.21 -8.38
CA ASP A 26 4.17 -11.63 -8.58
C ASP A 26 5.64 -11.96 -8.83
N ALA A 27 6.52 -10.96 -8.93
CA ALA A 27 7.94 -11.20 -9.15
C ALA A 27 8.61 -11.81 -7.91
N LYS A 28 9.42 -12.87 -8.10
CA LYS A 28 10.22 -13.52 -7.04
C LYS A 28 11.27 -12.64 -6.35
N ARG A 29 11.51 -11.42 -6.86
CA ARG A 29 12.54 -10.51 -6.35
C ARG A 29 11.89 -9.50 -5.40
N ASP A 30 12.34 -9.48 -4.15
CA ASP A 30 11.75 -8.65 -3.09
C ASP A 30 11.70 -7.15 -3.44
N HIS A 31 12.74 -6.64 -4.09
CA HIS A 31 12.81 -5.24 -4.50
C HIS A 31 11.86 -4.88 -5.66
N ILE A 32 11.52 -5.85 -6.51
CA ILE A 32 10.55 -5.69 -7.60
C ILE A 32 9.13 -5.77 -7.02
N ALA A 33 8.86 -6.74 -6.16
CA ALA A 33 7.59 -6.85 -5.43
C ALA A 33 7.31 -5.56 -4.64
N SER A 34 8.31 -5.03 -3.94
CA SER A 34 8.22 -3.75 -3.23
C SER A 34 7.90 -2.59 -4.19
N GLY A 35 8.52 -2.55 -5.38
CA GLY A 35 8.19 -1.55 -6.41
C GLY A 35 6.75 -1.68 -6.90
N GLY A 36 6.25 -2.91 -7.12
CA GLY A 36 4.88 -3.19 -7.53
C GLY A 36 3.84 -2.71 -6.51
N TRP A 37 4.01 -3.05 -5.23
CA TRP A 37 3.13 -2.59 -4.17
C TRP A 37 3.10 -1.07 -4.03
N ASN A 38 4.25 -0.40 -4.14
CA ASN A 38 4.28 1.06 -4.05
C ASN A 38 3.70 1.76 -5.29
N SER A 39 3.89 1.17 -6.48
CA SER A 39 3.26 1.63 -7.72
C SER A 39 1.74 1.54 -7.61
N TYR A 40 1.24 0.42 -7.12
CA TYR A 40 -0.20 0.24 -6.92
C TYR A 40 -0.76 1.19 -5.85
N ALA A 41 -0.02 1.42 -4.76
CA ALA A 41 -0.40 2.43 -3.76
C ALA A 41 -0.49 3.85 -4.36
N ALA A 42 0.43 4.22 -5.25
CA ALA A 42 0.41 5.49 -5.96
C ALA A 42 -0.78 5.59 -6.93
N ILE A 43 -1.06 4.51 -7.69
CA ILE A 43 -2.23 4.41 -8.57
C ILE A 43 -3.52 4.63 -7.76
N VAL A 44 -3.67 3.99 -6.60
CA VAL A 44 -4.85 4.14 -5.71
C VAL A 44 -4.99 5.58 -5.18
N ALA A 45 -3.86 6.27 -4.97
CA ALA A 45 -3.87 7.64 -4.47
C ALA A 45 -4.31 8.69 -5.52
N ILE A 46 -4.07 8.42 -6.82
CA ILE A 46 -4.37 9.33 -7.93
C ILE A 46 -5.67 8.97 -8.64
N THR A 47 -5.90 7.67 -8.86
CA THR A 47 -7.05 7.14 -9.64
C THR A 47 -8.35 7.33 -8.88
N ALA A 48 -9.43 7.72 -9.57
CA ALA A 48 -10.77 7.88 -8.99
C ALA A 48 -11.31 6.55 -8.41
N ASP A 49 -12.18 6.61 -7.40
CA ASP A 49 -12.72 5.41 -6.75
C ASP A 49 -13.55 4.59 -7.73
N ASP A 50 -14.23 5.25 -8.67
CA ASP A 50 -15.02 4.63 -9.74
C ASP A 50 -14.19 3.83 -10.75
N ALA A 51 -12.90 4.15 -10.90
CA ALA A 51 -11.98 3.43 -11.79
C ALA A 51 -11.18 2.33 -11.05
N LEU A 52 -11.32 2.25 -9.72
CA LEU A 52 -10.66 1.24 -8.90
C LEU A 52 -11.54 0.01 -8.74
N ASP A 53 -10.96 -1.16 -9.01
CA ASP A 53 -11.63 -2.43 -8.79
C ASP A 53 -11.55 -2.81 -7.30
N VAL A 54 -12.64 -2.54 -6.58
CA VAL A 54 -12.76 -2.85 -5.15
C VAL A 54 -12.50 -4.33 -4.88
N LYS A 55 -12.92 -5.25 -5.76
CA LYS A 55 -12.71 -6.68 -5.57
C LYS A 55 -11.23 -7.06 -5.68
N GLU A 56 -10.51 -6.44 -6.60
CA GLU A 56 -9.06 -6.65 -6.74
C GLU A 56 -8.32 -6.17 -5.49
N LEU A 57 -8.65 -4.97 -5.01
CA LEU A 57 -8.09 -4.41 -3.78
C LEU A 57 -8.34 -5.31 -2.56
N GLU A 58 -9.52 -5.90 -2.45
CA GLU A 58 -9.81 -6.87 -1.38
C GLU A 58 -8.96 -8.13 -1.47
N SER A 59 -8.79 -8.67 -2.68
CA SER A 59 -7.95 -9.84 -2.92
C SER A 59 -6.49 -9.55 -2.52
N LEU A 60 -5.99 -8.36 -2.90
CA LEU A 60 -4.66 -7.88 -2.55
C LEU A 60 -4.49 -7.67 -1.04
N LEU A 61 -5.48 -7.08 -0.36
CA LEU A 61 -5.46 -6.93 1.11
C LEU A 61 -5.40 -8.29 1.81
N ASN A 62 -6.21 -9.26 1.37
CA ASN A 62 -6.19 -10.61 1.93
C ASN A 62 -4.85 -11.31 1.69
N ARG A 63 -4.25 -11.13 0.51
CA ARG A 63 -2.91 -11.63 0.20
C ARG A 63 -1.86 -11.05 1.13
N ILE A 64 -1.90 -9.73 1.38
CA ILE A 64 -1.00 -9.07 2.33
C ILE A 64 -1.15 -9.66 3.73
N VAL A 65 -2.38 -9.82 4.24
CA VAL A 65 -2.61 -10.40 5.57
C VAL A 65 -1.96 -11.78 5.70
N ALA A 66 -1.99 -12.60 4.65
CA ALA A 66 -1.36 -13.92 4.65
C ALA A 66 0.18 -13.85 4.51
N SER A 67 0.71 -12.98 3.65
CA SER A 67 2.14 -13.00 3.29
C SER A 67 3.03 -12.10 4.15
N ILE A 68 2.47 -11.11 4.86
CA ILE A 68 3.27 -10.06 5.52
C ILE A 68 4.17 -10.59 6.64
N HIS A 69 3.78 -11.65 7.34
CA HIS A 69 4.59 -12.24 8.40
C HIS A 69 5.81 -13.01 7.86
N GLU A 70 5.69 -13.60 6.67
CA GLU A 70 6.76 -14.35 6.00
C GLU A 70 7.65 -13.46 5.12
N ALA A 71 7.15 -12.30 4.70
CA ALA A 71 7.88 -11.37 3.84
C ALA A 71 9.09 -10.73 4.54
N PRO A 72 10.14 -10.31 3.80
CA PRO A 72 11.27 -9.60 4.37
C PRO A 72 10.88 -8.18 4.82
N ASN A 73 11.59 -7.64 5.81
CA ASN A 73 11.34 -6.35 6.48
C ASN A 73 10.94 -5.21 5.54
N ARG A 74 11.62 -5.08 4.39
CA ARG A 74 11.36 -4.03 3.39
C ARG A 74 10.01 -4.19 2.68
N VAL A 75 9.66 -5.43 2.32
CA VAL A 75 8.37 -5.74 1.70
C VAL A 75 7.25 -5.53 2.70
N ARG A 76 7.44 -5.91 3.99
CA ARG A 76 6.45 -5.64 5.04
C ARG A 76 6.14 -4.16 5.18
N TYR A 77 7.17 -3.31 5.17
CA TYR A 77 6.99 -1.86 5.25
C TYR A 77 6.15 -1.32 4.08
N VAL A 78 6.41 -1.77 2.85
CA VAL A 78 5.65 -1.32 1.68
C VAL A 78 4.22 -1.87 1.70
N MET A 79 4.03 -3.12 2.11
CA MET A 79 2.70 -3.73 2.27
C MET A 79 1.87 -2.99 3.33
N ASP A 80 2.46 -2.60 4.45
CA ASP A 80 1.79 -1.82 5.49
C ASP A 80 1.36 -0.45 4.95
N ASN A 81 2.26 0.23 4.24
CA ASN A 81 1.95 1.49 3.56
C ASN A 81 0.82 1.34 2.53
N PHE A 82 0.75 0.21 1.83
CA PHE A 82 -0.34 -0.10 0.91
C PHE A 82 -1.69 -0.20 1.64
N VAL A 83 -1.75 -0.89 2.78
CA VAL A 83 -2.96 -0.99 3.61
C VAL A 83 -3.42 0.40 4.08
N ILE A 84 -2.48 1.25 4.49
CA ILE A 84 -2.77 2.64 4.89
C ILE A 84 -3.31 3.45 3.70
N ALA A 85 -2.70 3.32 2.52
CA ALA A 85 -3.12 4.02 1.31
C ALA A 85 -4.54 3.62 0.91
N VAL A 86 -4.84 2.32 0.85
CA VAL A 86 -6.20 1.83 0.55
C VAL A 86 -7.19 2.32 1.59
N GLY A 87 -6.85 2.22 2.88
CA GLY A 87 -7.73 2.68 3.96
C GLY A 87 -7.98 4.18 3.98
N THR A 88 -7.04 4.98 3.47
CA THR A 88 -7.12 6.44 3.42
C THR A 88 -7.78 6.95 2.15
N TYR A 89 -7.44 6.41 0.98
CA TYR A 89 -7.93 6.91 -0.29
C TYR A 89 -9.24 6.27 -0.72
N VAL A 90 -9.52 5.03 -0.33
CA VAL A 90 -10.69 4.28 -0.81
C VAL A 90 -11.72 4.13 0.31
N LYS A 91 -12.68 5.06 0.35
CA LYS A 91 -13.79 5.07 1.33
C LYS A 91 -14.48 3.72 1.55
N PRO A 92 -14.93 2.98 0.51
CA PRO A 92 -15.64 1.72 0.72
C PRO A 92 -14.74 0.63 1.31
N LEU A 93 -13.41 0.75 1.18
CA LEU A 93 -12.45 -0.23 1.67
C LEU A 93 -11.83 0.14 3.01
N THR A 94 -12.08 1.33 3.56
CA THR A 94 -11.54 1.76 4.86
C THR A 94 -11.83 0.74 5.97
N ALA A 95 -13.06 0.23 6.06
CA ALA A 95 -13.42 -0.76 7.08
C ALA A 95 -12.65 -2.09 6.91
N LYS A 96 -12.48 -2.55 5.66
CA LYS A 96 -11.72 -3.78 5.35
C LYS A 96 -10.23 -3.59 5.57
N ALA A 97 -9.68 -2.44 5.20
CA ALA A 97 -8.28 -2.09 5.46
C ALA A 97 -7.99 -2.04 6.97
N LYS A 98 -8.89 -1.47 7.78
CA LYS A 98 -8.80 -1.52 9.26
C LYS A 98 -8.85 -2.94 9.79
N ALA A 99 -9.73 -3.79 9.26
CA ALA A 99 -9.81 -5.19 9.66
C ALA A 99 -8.54 -5.97 9.27
N ALA A 100 -7.99 -5.71 8.08
CA ALA A 100 -6.72 -6.28 7.64
C ALA A 100 -5.57 -5.84 8.54
N ALA A 101 -5.44 -4.54 8.82
CA ALA A 101 -4.44 -4.01 9.72
C ALA A 101 -4.54 -4.60 11.15
N ARG A 102 -5.77 -4.85 11.65
CA ARG A 102 -6.01 -5.57 12.92
C ARG A 102 -5.55 -7.02 12.89
N LYS A 103 -5.72 -7.72 11.76
CA LYS A 103 -5.26 -9.10 11.60
C LYS A 103 -3.74 -9.20 11.48
N ILE A 104 -3.12 -8.25 10.80
CA ILE A 104 -1.66 -8.17 10.65
C ILE A 104 -1.01 -7.90 12.02
N GLY A 105 -1.58 -6.99 12.80
CA GLY A 105 -1.00 -6.58 14.08
C GLY A 105 0.30 -5.78 13.92
N PRO A 106 1.08 -5.59 15.00
CA PRO A 106 2.28 -4.78 14.96
C PRO A 106 3.38 -5.44 14.12
N VAL A 107 3.66 -4.87 12.95
CA VAL A 107 4.75 -5.33 12.09
C VAL A 107 6.07 -4.82 12.66
N GLN A 108 6.91 -5.73 13.17
CA GLN A 108 8.31 -5.39 13.46
C GLN A 108 9.11 -5.45 12.17
N VAL A 109 9.66 -4.29 11.79
CA VAL A 109 10.64 -4.14 10.72
C VAL A 109 11.98 -3.95 11.41
N ASP A 110 12.82 -4.98 11.41
CA ASP A 110 14.18 -4.90 11.92
C ASP A 110 15.02 -4.06 10.93
N ALA A 111 15.06 -2.75 11.16
CA ALA A 111 15.97 -1.83 10.51
C ALA A 111 17.26 -1.82 11.33
N ALA A 112 18.18 -2.73 11.00
CA ALA A 112 19.56 -2.86 11.52
C ALA A 112 20.01 -1.70 12.45
N GLY A 113 19.74 -1.83 13.76
CA GLY A 113 20.22 -0.93 14.81
C GLY A 113 19.27 0.20 15.24
N THR A 114 18.09 0.33 14.65
CA THR A 114 17.07 1.31 15.07
C THR A 114 15.77 0.60 15.42
N SER A 115 15.25 0.83 16.63
CA SER A 115 13.95 0.31 17.12
C SER A 115 12.76 1.01 16.43
N CYS A 116 12.85 1.16 15.10
CA CYS A 116 11.83 1.82 14.30
C CYS A 116 10.68 0.82 14.11
N LYS A 117 9.74 0.84 15.05
CA LYS A 117 8.46 0.14 14.91
C LYS A 117 7.82 0.60 13.61
N ALA A 118 7.36 -0.32 12.77
CA ALA A 118 6.55 0.08 11.63
C ALA A 118 5.34 0.86 12.17
N PRO A 119 4.91 1.93 11.49
CA PRO A 119 3.73 2.67 11.90
C PRO A 119 2.55 1.70 11.97
N ASP A 120 1.83 1.66 13.08
CA ASP A 120 0.60 0.88 13.16
C ASP A 120 -0.36 1.34 12.06
N ALA A 121 -0.62 0.48 11.07
CA ALA A 121 -1.51 0.82 9.96
C ALA A 121 -2.90 1.28 10.44
N ILE A 122 -3.42 0.67 11.51
CA ILE A 122 -4.66 1.10 12.16
C ILE A 122 -4.56 2.55 12.64
N SER A 123 -3.52 2.87 13.41
CA SER A 123 -3.33 4.19 14.00
C SER A 123 -3.22 5.26 12.91
N SER A 124 -2.54 4.94 11.81
CA SER A 124 -2.44 5.82 10.64
C SER A 124 -3.80 6.06 9.98
N ILE A 125 -4.60 5.01 9.78
CA ILE A 125 -5.94 5.13 9.19
C ILE A 125 -6.88 5.90 10.13
N GLU A 126 -6.90 5.60 11.43
CA GLU A 126 -7.72 6.31 12.44
C GLU A 126 -7.33 7.79 12.57
N LYS A 127 -6.03 8.10 12.45
CA LYS A 127 -5.54 9.48 12.41
C LYS A 127 -6.00 10.21 11.14
N ASN A 128 -5.99 9.56 9.99
CA ASN A 128 -6.50 10.14 8.74
C ASN A 128 -8.03 10.28 8.74
N GLU A 129 -8.75 9.35 9.39
CA GLU A 129 -10.18 9.44 9.67
C GLU A 129 -10.52 10.64 10.52
N SER A 130 -9.83 10.80 11.65
CA SER A 130 -10.01 11.92 12.58
C SER A 130 -9.75 13.28 11.93
N LYS A 131 -8.88 13.31 10.90
CA LYS A 131 -8.58 14.51 10.12
C LYS A 131 -9.54 14.74 8.94
N GLY A 132 -10.52 13.86 8.71
CA GLY A 132 -11.43 13.94 7.56
C GLY A 132 -10.71 13.83 6.22
N LEU A 133 -9.57 13.12 6.17
CA LEU A 133 -8.78 12.91 4.96
C LEU A 133 -9.21 11.65 4.18
N ILE A 134 -10.15 10.86 4.71
CA ILE A 134 -10.63 9.66 4.03
C ILE A 134 -11.32 10.04 2.71
N GLY A 135 -10.87 9.45 1.62
CA GLY A 135 -11.37 9.71 0.27
C GLY A 135 -10.80 10.98 -0.37
N LYS A 136 -9.84 11.68 0.27
CA LYS A 136 -9.12 12.78 -0.37
C LYS A 136 -7.99 12.22 -1.24
N LYS A 137 -8.27 12.09 -2.54
CA LYS A 137 -7.28 11.72 -3.56
C LYS A 137 -6.25 12.82 -3.75
N ARG A 138 -5.00 12.45 -4.04
CA ARG A 138 -3.94 13.42 -4.33
C ARG A 138 -4.07 13.89 -5.79
N LYS A 139 -3.94 15.19 -6.03
CA LYS A 139 -3.91 15.78 -7.38
C LYS A 139 -2.60 15.51 -8.13
N ALA A 140 -1.52 15.26 -7.39
CA ALA A 140 -0.23 14.86 -7.93
C ALA A 140 0.48 14.03 -6.86
N THR A 141 1.23 13.01 -7.27
CA THR A 141 2.19 12.36 -6.39
C THR A 141 3.33 13.31 -6.06
N ARG A 142 3.76 14.15 -7.02
CA ARG A 142 4.88 15.12 -6.95
C ARG A 142 4.73 16.15 -5.82
N CYS A 143 5.84 16.42 -5.13
CA CYS A 143 5.99 17.52 -4.18
C CYS A 143 6.12 18.87 -4.90
#